data_AF-A0A482WBD3-F1
#
_entry.id   AF-A0A482WBD3-F1
#
_cell.length_a   1.000
_cell.length_b   1.000
_cell.length_c   1.000
_cell.angle_alpha   90.00
_cell.angle_beta   90.00
_cell.angle_gamma   90.00
#
_symmetry.space_group_name_H-M   'P 1'
#
loop_
_entity.id
_entity.type
_entity.pdbx_description
1 polymer ?
#
loop_
_entity_poly.entity_id
_entity_poly.type
_entity_poly.pdbx_seq_one_letter_code
_entity_poly.pdbx_strand_id
1 'polypeptide(L)'
;MAETQVNPSANAPTCMESVNRIAKLPVVESSIQTASNIYEKIKDYNGVTQWTCSTAENVVNKAVEVGKPIAVPIVQGLEGPIKKVDDVLCTGLDYVESKVPAVKLPPGEIFCQMYNTTKDYVNNTVTPAVGTAYSYVEPAVKTAYEKIEPAVQTAKTVVEPAMEKAKTIVDPLVQPALEKVHSLKEYGTQKLEEILHNCGHSHPEAGDLECPECQAIAKKMEQKSEQ
;
A
#
# COMPACT_ATOMS: atom_id res chain seq x y z
N MET A 1 1.99 64.10 -47.57
CA MET A 1 1.67 64.24 -46.13
C MET A 1 1.58 62.83 -45.58
N ALA A 2 2.32 62.58 -44.50
CA ALA A 2 2.68 61.27 -44.00
C ALA A 2 1.50 60.49 -43.41
N GLU A 3 1.66 59.17 -43.49
CA GLU A 3 0.83 58.11 -42.93
C GLU A 3 0.74 58.18 -41.40
N THR A 4 -0.41 57.79 -40.85
CA THR A 4 -0.44 57.19 -39.50
C THR A 4 -1.26 55.92 -39.58
N GLN A 5 -0.53 54.80 -39.72
CA GLN A 5 -1.05 53.46 -39.51
C GLN A 5 -1.26 53.25 -38.00
N VAL A 6 -2.47 52.88 -37.59
CA VAL A 6 -2.76 52.44 -36.22
C VAL A 6 -2.25 51.00 -36.08
N ASN A 7 -1.09 50.86 -35.45
CA ASN A 7 -0.43 49.59 -35.19
C ASN A 7 -1.14 48.88 -34.02
N PRO A 8 -1.57 47.61 -34.15
CA PRO A 8 -2.16 46.87 -33.03
C PRO A 8 -1.03 46.25 -32.19
N SER A 9 -0.55 46.98 -31.18
CA SER A 9 0.48 46.47 -30.27
C SER A 9 -0.09 46.14 -28.88
N ALA A 10 -0.17 44.83 -28.64
CA ALA A 10 0.25 44.14 -27.42
C ALA A 10 -0.26 44.65 -26.05
N ASN A 11 -1.43 44.13 -25.65
CA ASN A 11 -1.89 44.15 -24.25
C ASN A 11 -1.93 42.73 -23.68
N ALA A 12 -0.76 42.10 -23.51
CA ALA A 12 -0.62 40.89 -22.70
C ALA A 12 0.45 41.14 -21.62
N PRO A 13 0.17 40.85 -20.33
CA PRO A 13 1.23 40.83 -19.33
C PRO A 13 2.25 39.77 -19.78
N THR A 14 3.53 40.16 -19.81
CA THR A 14 4.62 39.36 -20.35
C THR A 14 4.66 38.00 -19.64
N CYS A 15 4.20 36.96 -20.32
CA CYS A 15 4.27 35.60 -19.82
C CYS A 15 5.65 35.05 -20.17
N MET A 16 6.40 34.62 -19.16
CA MET A 16 7.69 33.97 -19.35
C MET A 16 7.51 32.66 -20.12
N GLU A 17 8.22 32.50 -21.24
CA GLU A 17 8.16 31.29 -22.05
C GLU A 17 8.64 30.08 -21.24
N SER A 18 9.67 30.26 -20.42
CA SER A 18 10.24 29.19 -19.59
C SER A 18 9.19 28.60 -18.63
N VAL A 19 8.36 29.46 -18.02
CA VAL A 19 7.29 29.04 -17.10
C VAL A 19 6.21 28.27 -17.85
N ASN A 20 5.80 28.75 -19.02
CA ASN A 20 4.84 28.06 -19.88
C ASN A 20 5.35 26.69 -20.34
N ARG A 21 6.64 26.56 -20.64
CA ARG A 21 7.27 25.27 -20.98
C ARG A 21 7.31 24.33 -19.78
N ILE A 22 7.73 24.81 -18.61
CA ILE A 22 7.77 24.00 -17.38
C ILE A 22 6.38 23.49 -17.01
N ALA A 23 5.36 24.34 -17.07
CA ALA A 23 3.98 23.97 -16.75
C ALA A 23 3.44 22.84 -17.67
N LYS A 24 3.96 22.74 -18.90
CA LYS A 24 3.59 21.71 -19.88
C LYS A 24 4.46 20.45 -19.81
N LEU A 25 5.43 20.37 -18.91
CA LEU A 25 6.13 19.11 -18.68
C LEU A 25 5.14 18.10 -18.10
N PRO A 26 5.05 16.86 -18.61
CA PRO A 26 4.01 15.91 -18.21
C PRO A 26 3.95 15.64 -16.71
N VAL A 27 5.09 15.64 -16.03
CA VAL A 27 5.17 15.48 -14.56
C VAL A 27 4.60 16.69 -13.82
N VAL A 28 4.87 17.90 -14.31
CA VAL A 28 4.40 19.15 -13.70
C VAL A 28 2.91 19.30 -13.94
N GLU A 29 2.46 19.12 -15.19
CA GLU A 29 1.04 19.14 -15.56
C GLU A 29 0.23 18.13 -14.73
N SER A 30 0.71 16.89 -14.60
CA SER A 30 0.08 15.86 -13.77
C SER A 30 0.03 16.26 -12.29
N SER A 31 1.08 16.91 -11.78
CA SER A 31 1.15 17.35 -10.39
C SER A 31 0.17 18.49 -10.11
N ILE A 32 0.09 19.48 -11.00
CA ILE A 32 -0.87 20.58 -10.95
C ILE A 32 -2.29 20.01 -11.00
N GLN A 33 -2.58 19.14 -11.96
CA GLN A 33 -3.90 18.52 -12.08
C GLN A 33 -4.27 17.70 -10.84
N THR A 34 -3.33 16.93 -10.30
CA THR A 34 -3.55 16.15 -9.07
C THR A 34 -3.84 17.07 -7.88
N ALA A 35 -3.05 18.12 -7.71
CA ALA A 35 -3.25 19.11 -6.66
C ALA A 35 -4.60 19.82 -6.81
N SER A 36 -4.97 20.23 -8.02
CA SER A 36 -6.29 20.80 -8.33
C SER A 36 -7.41 19.82 -7.97
N ASN A 37 -7.32 18.56 -8.38
CA ASN A 37 -8.34 17.55 -8.07
C ASN A 37 -8.51 17.32 -6.56
N ILE A 38 -7.40 17.28 -5.80
CA ILE A 38 -7.46 17.15 -4.34
C ILE A 38 -8.06 18.40 -3.71
N TYR A 39 -7.65 19.58 -4.17
CA TYR A 39 -8.16 20.85 -3.71
C TYR A 39 -9.67 20.96 -3.94
N GLU A 40 -10.16 20.64 -5.14
CA GLU A 40 -11.60 20.63 -5.45
C GLU A 40 -12.37 19.69 -4.52
N LYS A 41 -11.83 18.50 -4.21
CA LYS A 41 -12.44 17.59 -3.22
C LYS A 41 -12.50 18.19 -1.81
N ILE A 42 -11.47 18.92 -1.39
CA ILE A 42 -11.45 19.59 -0.08
C ILE A 42 -12.43 20.77 -0.06
N LYS A 43 -12.47 21.54 -1.14
CA LYS A 43 -13.41 22.65 -1.33
C LYS A 43 -14.84 22.15 -1.19
N ASP A 44 -15.20 21.11 -1.93
CA ASP A 44 -16.57 20.58 -2.00
C ASP A 44 -16.95 19.65 -0.84
N TYR A 45 -16.10 19.51 0.19
CA TYR A 45 -16.34 18.59 1.31
C TYR A 45 -17.56 19.02 2.17
N ASN A 46 -17.70 20.31 2.48
CA ASN A 46 -18.88 20.87 3.13
C ASN A 46 -19.12 22.33 2.75
N GLY A 47 -20.29 22.88 3.11
CA GLY A 47 -20.68 24.24 2.72
C GLY A 47 -19.76 25.35 3.27
N VAL A 48 -19.14 25.17 4.44
CA VAL A 48 -18.22 26.16 5.04
C VAL A 48 -16.88 26.17 4.30
N THR A 49 -16.33 25.00 3.98
CA THR A 49 -15.07 24.89 3.23
C THR A 49 -15.24 25.40 1.80
N GLN A 50 -16.36 25.06 1.16
CA GLN A 50 -16.68 25.51 -0.19
C GLN A 50 -16.79 27.03 -0.24
N TRP A 51 -17.55 27.62 0.70
CA TRP A 51 -17.68 29.08 0.80
C TRP A 51 -16.33 29.75 1.03
N THR A 52 -15.55 29.28 2.02
CA THR A 52 -14.26 29.89 2.38
C THR A 52 -13.26 29.85 1.22
N CYS A 53 -13.12 28.69 0.57
CA CYS A 53 -12.23 28.52 -0.57
C CYS A 53 -12.69 29.33 -1.78
N SER A 54 -14.00 29.31 -2.10
CA SER A 54 -14.56 30.10 -3.20
C SER A 54 -14.38 31.60 -2.97
N THR A 55 -14.52 32.07 -1.72
CA THR A 55 -14.23 33.46 -1.37
C THR A 55 -12.76 33.79 -1.56
N ALA A 56 -11.84 32.92 -1.13
CA ALA A 56 -10.41 33.12 -1.32
C ALA A 56 -10.03 33.15 -2.82
N GLU A 57 -10.51 32.21 -3.62
CA GLU A 57 -10.33 32.18 -5.08
C GLU A 57 -10.86 33.48 -5.73
N ASN A 58 -12.05 33.92 -5.32
CA ASN A 58 -12.65 35.15 -5.84
C ASN A 58 -11.85 36.39 -5.47
N VAL A 59 -11.26 36.45 -4.26
CA VAL A 59 -10.38 37.55 -3.86
C VAL A 59 -9.13 37.59 -4.72
N VAL A 60 -8.51 36.43 -5.00
CA VAL A 60 -7.34 36.35 -5.88
C VAL A 60 -7.70 36.78 -7.31
N ASN A 61 -8.80 36.27 -7.87
CA ASN A 61 -9.25 36.64 -9.22
C ASN A 61 -9.53 38.14 -9.32
N LYS A 62 -10.24 38.72 -8.34
CA LYS A 62 -10.48 40.16 -8.27
C LYS A 62 -9.18 40.95 -8.13
N ALA A 63 -8.24 40.50 -7.30
CA ALA A 63 -6.94 41.16 -7.12
C ALA A 63 -6.15 41.20 -8.44
N VAL A 64 -6.18 40.13 -9.23
CA VAL A 64 -5.57 40.09 -10.56
C VAL A 64 -6.26 41.06 -11.51
N GLU A 65 -7.60 41.06 -11.55
CA GLU A 65 -8.38 41.97 -12.41
C GLU A 65 -8.11 43.45 -12.10
N VAL A 66 -8.15 43.84 -10.83
CA VAL A 66 -7.91 45.24 -10.40
C VAL A 66 -6.43 45.62 -10.45
N GLY A 67 -5.54 44.65 -10.24
CA GLY A 67 -4.09 44.86 -10.21
C GLY A 67 -3.47 44.91 -11.61
N LYS A 68 -4.06 44.24 -12.61
CA LYS A 68 -3.56 44.20 -13.99
C LYS A 68 -3.22 45.59 -14.56
N PRO A 69 -4.10 46.62 -14.53
CA PRO A 69 -3.76 47.94 -15.06
C PRO A 69 -2.60 48.63 -14.31
N ILE A 70 -2.39 48.29 -13.04
CA ILE A 70 -1.31 48.85 -12.21
C ILE A 70 0.02 48.14 -12.52
N ALA A 71 -0.03 46.82 -12.71
CA ALA A 71 1.16 46.00 -12.95
C ALA A 71 1.70 46.11 -14.38
N VAL A 72 0.83 46.27 -15.39
CA VAL A 72 1.23 46.33 -16.81
C VAL A 72 2.35 47.35 -17.09
N PRO A 73 2.26 48.64 -16.71
CA PRO A 73 3.32 49.61 -17.02
C PRO A 73 4.65 49.28 -16.32
N ILE A 74 4.59 48.68 -15.13
CA ILE A 74 5.79 48.25 -14.39
C ILE A 74 6.47 47.08 -15.10
N VAL A 75 5.68 46.07 -15.50
CA VAL A 75 6.17 44.89 -16.21
C VAL A 75 6.76 45.28 -17.57
N GLN A 76 6.12 46.19 -18.30
CA GLN A 76 6.65 46.74 -19.56
C GLN A 76 7.99 47.46 -19.34
N GLY A 77 8.14 48.21 -18.26
CA GLY A 77 9.41 48.83 -17.89
C GLY A 77 10.53 47.83 -17.57
N LEU A 78 10.17 46.62 -17.14
CA LEU A 78 11.09 45.54 -16.78
C LEU A 78 11.22 44.45 -17.87
N GLU A 79 10.59 44.63 -19.02
CA GLU A 79 10.49 43.59 -20.05
C GLU A 79 11.85 43.13 -20.58
N GLY A 80 12.81 44.05 -20.73
CA GLY A 80 14.18 43.72 -21.13
C GLY A 80 14.89 42.78 -20.14
N PRO A 81 15.00 43.16 -18.86
CA PRO A 81 15.50 42.26 -17.81
C PRO A 81 14.74 40.94 -17.70
N ILE A 82 13.39 40.96 -17.74
CA ILE A 82 12.55 39.76 -17.66
C ILE A 82 12.89 38.81 -18.81
N LYS A 83 13.01 39.33 -20.04
CA LYS A 83 13.37 38.53 -21.21
C LYS A 83 14.75 37.91 -21.11
N LYS A 84 15.75 38.65 -20.60
CA LYS A 84 17.10 38.08 -20.38
C LYS A 84 17.07 36.90 -19.41
N VAL A 85 16.28 37.01 -18.34
CA VAL A 85 16.11 35.91 -17.38
C VAL A 85 15.36 34.75 -18.03
N ASP A 86 14.30 35.04 -18.79
CA ASP A 86 13.53 34.04 -19.52
C ASP A 86 14.39 33.27 -20.54
N ASP A 87 15.23 33.97 -21.31
CA ASP A 87 16.17 33.36 -22.26
C ASP A 87 17.16 32.40 -21.56
N VAL A 88 17.68 32.80 -20.40
CA VAL A 88 18.58 31.97 -19.58
C VAL A 88 17.86 30.74 -19.05
N LEU A 89 16.61 30.90 -18.58
CA LEU A 89 15.79 29.79 -18.09
C LEU A 89 15.40 28.84 -19.23
N CYS A 90 15.05 29.35 -20.41
CA CYS A 90 14.80 28.55 -21.61
C CYS A 90 16.05 27.76 -22.02
N THR A 91 17.23 28.39 -22.02
CA THR A 91 18.50 27.71 -22.31
C THR A 91 18.81 26.64 -21.27
N GLY A 92 18.59 26.92 -19.98
CA GLY A 92 18.76 25.94 -18.90
C GLY A 92 17.78 24.78 -19.02
N LEU A 93 16.54 25.06 -19.40
CA LEU A 93 15.52 24.05 -19.65
C LEU A 93 15.87 23.18 -20.87
N ASP A 94 16.37 23.77 -21.95
CA ASP A 94 16.89 23.03 -23.12
C ASP A 94 18.04 22.09 -22.72
N TYR A 95 18.94 22.56 -21.85
CA TYR A 95 20.03 21.74 -21.32
C TYR A 95 19.49 20.54 -20.53
N VAL A 96 18.55 20.76 -19.61
CA VAL A 96 17.93 19.68 -18.82
C VAL A 96 17.21 18.70 -19.75
N GLU A 97 16.42 19.19 -20.70
CA GLU A 97 15.71 18.34 -21.67
C GLU A 97 16.67 17.51 -22.55
N SER A 98 17.85 18.04 -22.87
CA SER A 98 18.87 17.33 -23.65
C SER A 98 19.61 16.27 -22.84
N LYS A 99 19.87 16.52 -21.55
CA LYS A 99 20.61 15.61 -20.66
C LYS A 99 19.73 14.59 -19.97
N VAL A 100 18.45 14.91 -19.79
CA VAL A 100 17.46 14.05 -19.14
C VAL A 100 16.20 14.01 -20.02
N PRO A 101 16.20 13.26 -21.14
CA PRO A 101 15.03 13.19 -22.04
C PRO A 101 13.76 12.67 -21.34
N ALA A 102 13.94 11.92 -20.24
CA ALA A 102 12.85 11.41 -19.42
C ALA A 102 11.92 12.51 -18.88
N VAL A 103 12.36 13.77 -18.77
CA VAL A 103 11.49 14.88 -18.32
C VAL A 103 10.32 15.15 -19.28
N LYS A 104 10.43 14.71 -20.54
CA LYS A 104 9.39 14.84 -21.56
C LYS A 104 8.42 13.67 -21.58
N LEU A 105 8.70 12.61 -20.83
CA LEU A 105 7.85 11.42 -20.81
C LEU A 105 6.79 11.56 -19.72
N PRO A 106 5.55 11.13 -19.99
CA PRO A 106 4.54 10.97 -18.95
C PRO A 106 5.06 10.05 -17.83
N PRO A 107 4.80 10.36 -16.53
CA PRO A 107 5.26 9.54 -15.41
C PRO A 107 4.83 8.07 -15.52
N GLY A 108 3.62 7.81 -16.02
CA GLY A 108 3.11 6.46 -16.23
C GLY A 108 3.89 5.68 -17.30
N GLU A 109 4.38 6.36 -18.33
CA GLU A 109 5.15 5.72 -19.39
C GLU A 109 6.55 5.32 -18.90
N ILE A 110 7.22 6.20 -18.14
CA ILE A 110 8.51 5.89 -17.51
C ILE A 110 8.37 4.67 -16.59
N PHE A 111 7.32 4.65 -15.78
CA PHE A 111 7.07 3.53 -14.87
C PHE A 111 6.82 2.23 -15.64
N CYS A 112 5.99 2.25 -16.68
CA CYS A 112 5.73 1.09 -17.52
C CYS A 112 6.99 0.59 -18.24
N GLN A 113 7.81 1.48 -18.79
CA GLN A 113 9.08 1.11 -19.43
C GLN A 113 10.05 0.47 -18.43
N MET A 114 10.21 1.06 -17.24
CA MET A 114 11.07 0.51 -16.19
C MET A 114 10.57 -0.87 -15.72
N TYR A 115 9.26 -0.98 -15.48
CA TYR A 115 8.63 -2.22 -15.05
C TYR A 115 8.82 -3.33 -16.08
N ASN A 116 8.54 -3.06 -17.36
CA ASN A 116 8.69 -4.03 -18.43
C ASN A 116 10.16 -4.42 -18.63
N THR A 117 11.07 -3.46 -18.64
CA THR A 117 12.52 -3.73 -18.76
C THR A 117 13.02 -4.61 -17.63
N THR A 118 12.60 -4.33 -16.39
CA THR A 118 12.97 -5.13 -15.21
C THR A 118 12.37 -6.52 -15.30
N LYS A 119 11.10 -6.63 -15.68
CA LYS A 119 10.40 -7.90 -15.85
C LYS A 119 11.05 -8.76 -16.93
N ASP A 120 11.42 -8.16 -18.06
CA ASP A 120 12.11 -8.83 -19.16
C ASP A 120 13.52 -9.25 -18.74
N TYR A 121 14.25 -8.41 -18.01
CA TYR A 121 15.56 -8.77 -17.47
C TYR A 121 15.46 -9.97 -16.51
N VAL A 122 14.48 -9.96 -15.62
CA VAL A 122 14.22 -11.08 -14.71
C VAL A 122 13.87 -12.35 -15.50
N ASN A 123 12.92 -12.27 -16.43
CA ASN A 123 12.47 -13.43 -17.18
C ASN A 123 13.52 -14.01 -18.13
N ASN A 124 14.34 -13.17 -18.76
CA ASN A 124 15.31 -13.60 -19.77
C ASN A 124 16.68 -13.91 -19.19
N THR A 125 17.06 -13.30 -18.06
CA THR A 125 18.40 -13.45 -17.48
C THR A 125 18.36 -14.19 -16.15
N VAL A 126 17.51 -13.75 -15.22
CA VAL A 126 17.49 -14.28 -13.85
C VAL A 126 16.81 -15.64 -13.80
N THR A 127 15.62 -15.78 -14.37
CA THR A 127 14.84 -17.03 -14.34
C THR A 127 15.60 -18.20 -14.98
N PRO A 128 16.23 -18.08 -16.16
CA PRO A 128 16.98 -19.18 -16.77
C PRO A 128 18.27 -19.51 -16.00
N ALA A 129 18.95 -18.50 -15.45
CA ALA A 129 20.14 -18.71 -14.63
C ALA A 129 19.79 -19.46 -13.33
N VAL A 130 18.69 -19.07 -12.66
CA VAL A 130 18.16 -19.75 -11.48
C VAL A 130 17.70 -21.16 -11.83
N GLY A 131 16.98 -21.35 -12.94
CA GLY A 131 16.56 -22.67 -13.42
C GLY A 131 17.75 -23.59 -13.71
N THR A 132 18.81 -23.05 -14.33
CA THR A 132 20.06 -23.78 -14.55
C THR A 132 20.69 -24.17 -13.22
N ALA A 133 20.83 -23.23 -12.28
CA ALA A 133 21.37 -23.52 -10.95
C ALA A 133 20.57 -24.61 -10.22
N TYR A 134 19.23 -24.54 -10.26
CA TYR A 134 18.35 -25.57 -9.71
C TYR A 134 18.61 -26.94 -10.33
N SER A 135 18.77 -27.01 -11.66
CA SER A 135 19.04 -28.28 -12.36
C SER A 135 20.36 -28.96 -11.94
N TYR A 136 21.33 -28.19 -11.44
CA TYR A 136 22.58 -28.74 -10.88
C TYR A 136 22.45 -29.11 -9.39
N VAL A 137 21.74 -28.28 -8.62
CA VAL A 137 21.62 -28.45 -7.17
C VAL A 137 20.64 -29.58 -6.81
N GLU A 138 19.53 -29.71 -7.52
CA GLU A 138 18.51 -30.73 -7.25
C GLU A 138 19.05 -32.17 -7.28
N PRO A 139 19.77 -32.62 -8.33
CA PRO A 139 20.35 -33.97 -8.33
C PRO A 139 21.43 -34.13 -7.26
N ALA A 140 22.24 -33.11 -6.98
CA ALA A 140 23.26 -33.17 -5.93
C ALA A 140 22.64 -33.35 -4.54
N VAL A 141 21.56 -32.63 -4.24
CA VAL A 141 20.79 -32.77 -3.00
C VAL A 141 20.14 -34.15 -2.93
N LYS A 142 19.52 -34.63 -4.01
CA LYS A 142 18.91 -35.97 -4.04
C LYS A 142 19.95 -37.08 -3.79
N THR A 143 21.10 -37.02 -4.47
CA THR A 143 22.20 -37.96 -4.25
C THR A 143 22.75 -37.88 -2.83
N ALA A 144 22.81 -36.69 -2.22
CA ALA A 144 23.19 -36.55 -0.83
C ALA A 144 22.19 -37.24 0.11
N TYR A 145 20.88 -37.06 -0.11
CA TYR A 145 19.83 -37.77 0.64
C TYR A 145 19.93 -39.29 0.50
N GLU A 146 20.07 -39.80 -0.72
CA GLU A 146 20.24 -41.23 -1.00
C GLU A 146 21.48 -41.82 -0.31
N LYS A 147 22.56 -41.04 -0.18
CA LYS A 147 23.79 -41.49 0.51
C LYS A 147 23.66 -41.51 2.04
N ILE A 148 22.86 -40.63 2.62
CA ILE A 148 22.67 -40.57 4.07
C ILE A 148 21.53 -41.47 4.56
N GLU A 149 20.59 -41.84 3.69
CA GLU A 149 19.43 -42.69 4.02
C GLU A 149 19.82 -44.05 4.65
N PRO A 150 20.85 -44.78 4.19
CA PRO A 150 21.30 -46.01 4.85
C PRO A 150 21.82 -45.78 6.26
N ALA A 151 22.53 -44.66 6.48
CA ALA A 151 23.07 -44.30 7.79
C ALA A 151 21.94 -43.89 8.76
N VAL A 152 20.95 -43.14 8.27
CA VAL A 152 19.74 -42.79 9.02
C VAL A 152 18.92 -44.03 9.39
N GLN A 153 18.72 -44.96 8.44
CA GLN A 153 17.98 -46.19 8.71
C GLN A 153 18.74 -47.11 9.69
N THR A 154 20.07 -47.19 9.57
CA THR A 154 20.91 -47.91 10.54
C THR A 154 20.78 -47.31 11.93
N ALA A 155 20.90 -45.99 12.06
CA ALA A 155 20.71 -45.30 13.33
C ALA A 155 19.30 -45.54 13.91
N LYS A 156 18.26 -45.50 13.07
CA LYS A 156 16.88 -45.81 13.47
C LYS A 156 16.76 -47.22 14.04
N THR A 157 17.29 -48.24 13.36
CA THR A 157 17.24 -49.65 13.85
C THR A 157 18.04 -49.89 15.13
N VAL A 158 19.06 -49.08 15.42
CA VAL A 158 19.85 -49.17 16.66
C VAL A 158 19.15 -48.45 17.81
N VAL A 159 18.48 -47.33 17.54
CA VAL A 159 17.83 -46.49 18.55
C VAL A 159 16.41 -46.98 18.90
N GLU A 160 15.65 -47.51 17.94
CA GLU A 160 14.28 -48.02 18.18
C GLU A 160 14.19 -49.07 19.30
N PRO A 161 15.05 -50.10 19.38
CA PRO A 161 15.01 -51.08 20.47
C PRO A 161 15.32 -50.46 21.83
N ALA A 162 16.24 -49.48 21.87
CA ALA A 162 16.59 -48.77 23.09
C ALA A 162 15.45 -47.85 23.56
N MET A 163 14.76 -47.21 22.61
CA MET A 163 13.61 -46.36 22.88
C MET A 163 12.38 -47.16 23.31
N GLU A 164 12.09 -48.30 22.68
CA GLU A 164 11.03 -49.22 23.14
C GLU A 164 11.36 -49.81 24.50
N LYS A 165 12.61 -50.20 24.75
CA LYS A 165 13.04 -50.63 26.09
C LYS A 165 12.87 -49.51 27.11
N ALA A 166 13.25 -48.28 26.79
CA ALA A 166 13.02 -47.13 27.67
C ALA A 166 11.52 -46.89 27.92
N LYS A 167 10.68 -47.02 26.90
CA LYS A 167 9.21 -46.92 27.01
C LYS A 167 8.64 -47.98 27.94
N THR A 168 9.04 -49.24 27.82
CA THR A 168 8.59 -50.31 28.74
C THR A 168 9.05 -50.11 30.18
N ILE A 169 10.17 -49.40 30.40
CA ILE A 169 10.64 -49.02 31.75
C ILE A 169 9.83 -47.84 32.29
N VAL A 170 9.53 -46.85 31.44
CA VAL A 170 8.86 -45.61 31.85
C VAL A 170 7.35 -45.78 31.97
N ASP A 171 6.71 -46.60 31.15
CA ASP A 171 5.26 -46.85 31.15
C ASP A 171 4.74 -47.24 32.55
N PRO A 172 5.26 -48.26 33.26
CA PRO A 172 4.76 -48.60 34.59
C PRO A 172 5.02 -47.52 35.66
N LEU A 173 5.93 -46.56 35.43
CA LEU A 173 6.10 -45.39 36.29
C LEU A 173 5.12 -44.25 35.96
N VAL A 174 4.74 -44.11 34.68
CA VAL A 174 3.88 -43.03 34.18
C VAL A 174 2.40 -43.40 34.23
N GLN A 175 2.02 -44.66 34.04
CA GLN A 175 0.62 -45.13 34.10
C GLN A 175 -0.09 -44.75 35.40
N PRO A 176 0.49 -44.91 36.62
CA PRO A 176 -0.16 -44.49 37.86
C PRO A 176 -0.39 -42.98 37.95
N ALA A 177 0.50 -42.18 37.33
CA ALA A 177 0.35 -40.74 37.25
C ALA A 177 -0.73 -40.35 36.21
N LEU A 178 -0.80 -41.07 35.09
CA LEU A 178 -1.80 -40.88 34.05
C LEU A 178 -3.21 -41.23 34.57
N GLU A 179 -3.38 -42.33 35.29
CA GLU A 179 -4.64 -42.72 35.94
C GLU A 179 -5.10 -41.70 36.99
N LYS A 180 -4.17 -41.13 37.76
CA LYS A 180 -4.48 -40.02 38.69
C LYS A 180 -4.93 -38.76 37.96
N VAL A 181 -4.34 -38.44 36.81
CA VAL A 181 -4.80 -37.31 35.97
C VAL A 181 -6.16 -37.60 35.35
N HIS A 182 -6.43 -38.83 34.90
CA HIS A 182 -7.72 -39.24 34.35
C HIS A 182 -8.84 -39.21 35.39
N SER A 183 -8.59 -39.73 36.60
CA SER A 183 -9.54 -39.65 37.72
C SER A 183 -9.78 -38.21 38.19
N LEU A 184 -8.75 -37.35 38.21
CA LEU A 184 -8.92 -35.91 38.48
C LEU A 184 -9.70 -35.21 37.38
N LYS A 185 -9.47 -35.59 36.11
CA LYS A 185 -10.23 -35.10 34.97
C LYS A 185 -11.70 -35.52 35.11
N GLU A 186 -11.99 -36.80 35.35
CA GLU A 186 -13.35 -37.32 35.55
C GLU A 186 -14.05 -36.72 36.77
N TYR A 187 -13.34 -36.53 37.89
CA TYR A 187 -13.87 -35.81 39.04
C TYR A 187 -14.21 -34.35 38.68
N GLY A 188 -13.35 -33.69 37.90
CA GLY A 188 -13.58 -32.36 37.37
C GLY A 188 -14.79 -32.30 36.43
N THR A 189 -14.93 -33.25 35.50
CA THR A 189 -16.09 -33.33 34.59
C THR A 189 -17.37 -33.65 35.35
N GLN A 190 -17.35 -34.59 36.31
CA GLN A 190 -18.51 -34.90 37.14
C GLN A 190 -18.94 -33.71 38.02
N LYS A 191 -17.98 -32.98 38.60
CA LYS A 191 -18.27 -31.73 39.34
C LYS A 191 -18.78 -30.62 38.43
N LEU A 192 -18.23 -30.48 37.23
CA LEU A 192 -18.72 -29.56 36.22
C LEU A 192 -20.14 -29.93 35.79
N GLU A 193 -20.42 -31.22 35.63
CA GLU A 193 -21.73 -31.75 35.25
C GLU A 193 -22.75 -31.61 36.40
N GLU A 194 -22.35 -31.81 37.66
CA GLU A 194 -23.16 -31.52 38.85
C GLU A 194 -23.53 -30.03 38.96
N ILE A 195 -22.59 -29.13 38.62
CA ILE A 195 -22.84 -27.68 38.57
C ILE A 195 -23.73 -27.30 37.36
N LEU A 196 -23.58 -27.98 36.23
CA LEU A 196 -24.36 -27.75 35.01
C LEU A 196 -25.77 -28.37 35.06
N HIS A 197 -26.00 -29.45 35.84
CA HIS A 197 -27.28 -30.15 35.93
C HIS A 197 -28.23 -29.65 37.03
N ASN A 198 -28.23 -28.36 37.34
CA ASN A 198 -29.41 -27.72 37.92
C ASN A 198 -30.45 -27.29 36.86
N CYS A 199 -30.27 -27.73 35.61
CA CYS A 199 -31.25 -27.65 34.54
C CYS A 199 -31.54 -29.07 34.04
N GLY A 200 -32.69 -29.63 34.43
CA GLY A 200 -33.03 -31.05 34.22
C GLY A 200 -33.46 -31.40 32.79
N HIS A 201 -32.60 -31.21 31.79
CA HIS A 201 -32.86 -31.66 30.41
C HIS A 201 -31.61 -32.24 29.76
N SER A 202 -31.72 -33.47 29.24
CA SER A 202 -30.69 -34.16 28.47
C SER A 202 -30.50 -33.53 27.08
N HIS A 203 -29.28 -33.07 26.78
CA HIS A 203 -28.88 -32.64 25.43
C HIS A 203 -28.15 -33.77 24.69
N PRO A 204 -28.60 -34.19 23.50
CA PRO A 204 -27.79 -34.99 22.59
C PRO A 204 -26.74 -34.11 21.89
N GLU A 205 -25.53 -34.64 21.74
CA GLU A 205 -24.45 -33.99 21.00
C GLU A 205 -24.81 -33.77 19.52
N ALA A 206 -24.28 -32.67 18.98
CA ALA A 206 -24.27 -32.22 17.59
C ALA A 206 -25.51 -31.48 17.08
N GLY A 207 -25.33 -30.17 16.86
CA GLY A 207 -26.17 -29.33 16.00
C GLY A 207 -27.00 -28.31 16.77
N ASP A 208 -26.52 -27.06 16.75
CA ASP A 208 -27.27 -25.81 16.88
C ASP A 208 -28.66 -25.91 17.52
N LEU A 209 -28.77 -25.77 18.85
CA LEU A 209 -30.01 -25.37 19.53
C LEU A 209 -29.68 -24.89 20.95
N GLU A 210 -29.55 -23.58 21.12
CA GLU A 210 -29.52 -22.90 22.42
C GLU A 210 -30.87 -23.09 23.13
N CYS A 211 -30.85 -23.41 24.43
CA CYS A 211 -32.05 -23.51 25.25
C CYS A 211 -32.84 -22.17 25.24
N PRO A 212 -34.18 -22.18 25.16
CA PRO A 212 -35.01 -20.97 25.13
C PRO A 212 -34.73 -20.00 26.29
N GLU A 213 -34.34 -20.51 27.47
CA GLU A 213 -33.96 -19.68 28.61
C GLU A 213 -32.62 -18.95 28.40
N CYS A 214 -31.63 -19.60 27.77
CA CYS A 214 -30.36 -18.97 27.43
C CYS A 214 -30.54 -17.88 26.36
N GLN A 215 -31.45 -18.10 25.40
CA GLN A 215 -31.80 -17.10 24.39
C GLN A 215 -32.54 -15.90 24.99
N ALA A 216 -33.37 -16.12 26.02
CA ALA A 216 -34.04 -15.05 26.75
C ALA A 216 -33.07 -14.20 27.59
N ILE A 217 -32.00 -14.80 28.11
CA ILE A 217 -30.95 -14.08 28.85
C ILE A 217 -30.06 -13.27 27.88
N ALA A 218 -29.69 -13.82 26.73
CA ALA A 218 -28.94 -13.10 25.70
C ALA A 218 -29.68 -11.84 25.23
N LYS A 219 -30.98 -11.93 24.93
CA LYS A 219 -31.82 -10.78 24.55
C LYS A 219 -31.93 -9.72 25.65
N LYS A 220 -31.95 -10.13 26.92
CA LYS A 220 -31.94 -9.20 28.06
C LYS A 220 -30.60 -8.47 28.22
N MET A 221 -29.49 -9.04 27.76
CA MET A 221 -28.18 -8.38 27.76
C MET A 221 -28.03 -7.37 26.62
N GLU A 222 -28.56 -7.66 25.42
CA GLU A 222 -28.55 -6.72 24.29
C GLU A 222 -29.36 -5.45 24.57
N GLN A 223 -30.57 -5.59 25.14
CA GLN A 223 -31.43 -4.45 25.49
C GLN A 223 -30.88 -3.53 26.59
N LYS A 224 -29.87 -3.98 27.35
CA LYS A 224 -29.20 -3.18 28.39
C LYS A 224 -28.00 -2.38 27.88
N SER A 225 -27.58 -2.55 26.62
CA SER A 225 -26.43 -1.85 26.05
C SER A 225 -26.79 -0.58 25.27
N GLU A 226 -28.09 -0.32 25.06
CA GLU A 226 -28.60 0.84 24.32
C GLU A 226 -29.33 1.86 25.24
N GLN A 227 -29.06 1.83 26.55
CA GLN A 227 -29.53 2.82 27.53
C GLN A 227 -28.42 3.24 28.49
#